data_AF-M7SM58-F1
#
_entry.id   AF-M7SM58-F1
#
_cell.length_a   1.000
_cell.length_b   1.000
_cell.length_c   1.000
_cell.angle_alpha   90.00
_cell.angle_beta   90.00
_cell.angle_gamma   90.00
#
_symmetry.space_group_name_H-M   'P 1'
#
loop_
_entity.id
_entity.type
_entity.pdbx_description
1 polymer ?
#
loop_
_entity_poly.entity_id
_entity_poly.type
_entity_poly.pdbx_seq_one_letter_code
_entity_poly.pdbx_strand_id
1 'polypeptide(L)'
;MISNLTTAMSGLTGFYVFFWALLKLTQDPNEPPVVENTIPFLSSIISMVSKGSEFHNYLRDKYKLPVYTLRLPGSRLYIINDTSLIPVVQRQVRTLSISPIMVRVFSHFMGVSKRALGIMGRDPIEDHGFVHQITLETTKGLAPGPNLDDLNTKAVHILHTSLDKISKSQGPVTVEMFQWASLEIMMATTTAVYGARNPFRNSAVRTAYYKYEAGLITLITGFLPSVLARESLKARDTLTEAFVKYYSEAGLDEGSSIYSRNRYEYPTKLGVPIRDVAKMEVGGSIGLISNSMPATFWMIYHAFSDQIVLEDCRRELAKAVQEKDGLSARAVVEDHVLGGKYLLKKGSTVLIPSTVQHSSSSAWGEDVDVFNHKRVILLRFDIKPVNGVWDTAGYKEANAAFRLPKKDINVELIPRDGKKWHVFFSEPGKPM
;
A
#
# COMPACT_ATOMS: atom_id res chain seq x y z
N MET A 1 -29.16 -52.22 17.85
CA MET A 1 -28.33 -51.00 17.98
C MET A 1 -26.83 -51.26 17.77
N ILE A 2 -26.25 -52.38 18.23
CA ILE A 2 -24.81 -52.67 18.10
C ILE A 2 -24.35 -52.84 16.63
N SER A 3 -25.14 -53.49 15.78
CA SER A 3 -24.81 -53.73 14.34
C SER A 3 -24.56 -52.43 13.53
N ASN A 4 -25.35 -51.38 13.79
CA ASN A 4 -25.18 -50.10 13.10
C ASN A 4 -23.90 -49.38 13.52
N LEU A 5 -23.52 -49.49 14.81
CA LEU A 5 -22.29 -48.89 15.33
C LEU A 5 -21.05 -49.60 14.77
N THR A 6 -21.05 -50.93 14.75
CA THR A 6 -19.95 -51.72 14.17
C THR A 6 -19.77 -51.46 12.68
N THR A 7 -20.88 -51.34 11.93
CA THR A 7 -20.85 -51.00 10.50
C THR A 7 -20.30 -49.59 10.26
N ALA A 8 -20.73 -48.61 11.06
CA ALA A 8 -20.21 -47.24 11.00
C ALA A 8 -18.71 -47.17 11.33
N MET A 9 -18.26 -47.86 12.37
CA MET A 9 -16.84 -47.90 12.78
C MET A 9 -15.96 -48.61 11.73
N SER A 10 -16.46 -49.69 11.13
CA SER A 10 -15.76 -50.39 10.05
C SER A 10 -15.62 -49.51 8.81
N GLY A 11 -16.69 -48.79 8.45
CA GLY A 11 -16.67 -47.79 7.37
C GLY A 11 -15.64 -46.69 7.64
N LEU A 12 -15.67 -46.07 8.81
CA LEU A 12 -14.71 -45.01 9.20
C LEU A 12 -13.25 -45.51 9.16
N THR A 13 -13.01 -46.73 9.63
CA THR A 13 -11.68 -47.35 9.59
C THR A 13 -11.23 -47.59 8.14
N GLY A 14 -12.11 -48.12 7.29
CA GLY A 14 -11.84 -48.31 5.87
C GLY A 14 -11.53 -47.01 5.15
N PHE A 15 -12.31 -45.94 5.40
CA PHE A 15 -12.05 -44.60 4.88
C PHE A 15 -10.70 -44.06 5.35
N TYR A 16 -10.39 -44.18 6.64
CA TYR A 16 -9.12 -43.72 7.20
C TYR A 16 -7.93 -44.42 6.55
N VAL A 17 -7.96 -45.76 6.49
CA VAL A 17 -6.91 -46.57 5.86
C VAL A 17 -6.77 -46.23 4.37
N PHE A 18 -7.88 -46.08 3.64
CA PHE A 18 -7.87 -45.70 2.24
C PHE A 18 -7.16 -44.35 2.02
N PHE A 19 -7.51 -43.31 2.77
CA PHE A 19 -6.88 -42.00 2.61
C PHE A 19 -5.42 -42.01 3.09
N TRP A 20 -5.06 -42.83 4.07
CA TRP A 20 -3.69 -42.99 4.51
C TRP A 20 -2.83 -43.70 3.45
N ALA A 21 -3.37 -44.75 2.84
CA ALA A 21 -2.76 -45.42 1.70
C ALA A 21 -2.61 -44.45 0.52
N LEU A 22 -3.66 -43.68 0.20
CA LEU A 22 -3.61 -42.67 -0.86
C LEU A 22 -2.53 -41.63 -0.57
N LEU A 23 -2.44 -41.12 0.66
CA LEU A 23 -1.41 -40.17 1.08
C LEU A 23 0.00 -40.74 0.84
N LYS A 24 0.25 -41.99 1.23
CA LYS A 24 1.55 -42.66 1.08
C LYS A 24 1.89 -42.96 -0.38
N LEU A 25 0.94 -43.53 -1.13
CA LEU A 25 1.15 -43.95 -2.52
C LEU A 25 1.36 -42.77 -3.47
N THR A 26 0.89 -41.57 -3.09
CA THR A 26 1.01 -40.36 -3.90
C THR A 26 2.08 -39.40 -3.37
N GLN A 27 2.95 -39.85 -2.47
CA GLN A 27 4.11 -39.11 -1.97
C GLN A 27 5.38 -39.82 -2.46
N ASP A 28 6.11 -39.21 -3.40
CA ASP A 28 7.38 -39.79 -3.85
C ASP A 28 8.39 -39.80 -2.70
N PRO A 29 9.20 -40.87 -2.54
CA PRO A 29 10.24 -40.93 -1.51
C PRO A 29 11.29 -39.80 -1.58
N ASN A 30 11.50 -39.19 -2.75
CA ASN A 30 12.44 -38.10 -2.97
C ASN A 30 11.82 -36.71 -2.80
N GLU A 31 10.50 -36.60 -2.63
CA GLU A 31 9.85 -35.33 -2.29
C GLU A 31 10.22 -34.89 -0.85
N PRO A 32 10.13 -33.58 -0.54
CA PRO A 32 10.29 -33.12 0.84
C PRO A 32 9.34 -33.83 1.80
N PRO A 33 9.78 -34.11 3.04
CA PRO A 33 9.02 -34.89 4.02
C PRO A 33 7.65 -34.28 4.33
N VAL A 34 6.63 -35.13 4.45
CA VAL A 34 5.27 -34.71 4.81
C VAL A 34 5.15 -34.49 6.31
N VAL A 35 4.60 -33.34 6.71
CA VAL A 35 4.26 -33.02 8.11
C VAL A 35 2.74 -32.81 8.26
N GLU A 36 2.25 -32.73 9.51
CA GLU A 36 0.82 -32.52 9.82
C GLU A 36 -0.11 -33.49 9.05
N ASN A 37 0.07 -34.80 9.27
CA ASN A 37 -0.59 -35.85 8.49
C ASN A 37 -1.31 -36.94 9.32
N THR A 38 -1.54 -36.72 10.63
CA THR A 38 -2.23 -37.67 11.51
C THR A 38 -3.62 -38.04 10.97
N ILE A 39 -4.36 -37.04 10.50
CA ILE A 39 -5.59 -37.19 9.73
C ILE A 39 -5.22 -36.84 8.28
N PRO A 40 -5.16 -37.83 7.37
CA PRO A 40 -4.75 -37.61 5.98
C PRO A 40 -5.49 -36.44 5.35
N PHE A 41 -4.74 -35.54 4.71
CA PHE A 41 -5.22 -34.34 4.00
C PHE A 41 -5.90 -33.25 4.86
N LEU A 42 -6.30 -33.54 6.10
CA LEU A 42 -7.05 -32.61 6.95
C LEU A 42 -6.24 -32.03 8.11
N SER A 43 -5.24 -32.76 8.63
CA SER A 43 -4.41 -32.26 9.74
C SER A 43 -3.74 -30.92 9.42
N SER A 44 -3.25 -30.74 8.19
CA SER A 44 -2.68 -29.47 7.73
C SER A 44 -3.71 -28.32 7.76
N ILE A 45 -4.96 -28.57 7.37
CA ILE A 45 -6.05 -27.57 7.41
C ILE A 45 -6.41 -27.24 8.85
N ILE A 46 -6.56 -28.24 9.71
CA ILE A 46 -6.88 -28.05 11.13
C ILE A 46 -5.79 -27.24 11.81
N SER A 47 -4.53 -27.55 11.53
CA SER A 47 -3.38 -26.80 12.06
C SER A 47 -3.36 -25.36 11.55
N MET A 48 -3.62 -25.14 10.26
CA MET A 48 -3.72 -23.81 9.66
C MET A 48 -4.83 -22.97 10.30
N VAL A 49 -6.02 -23.54 10.46
CA VAL A 49 -7.17 -22.84 11.07
C VAL A 49 -6.93 -22.58 12.56
N SER A 50 -6.41 -23.56 13.30
CA SER A 50 -6.21 -23.43 14.75
C SER A 50 -5.05 -22.52 15.14
N LYS A 51 -4.00 -22.43 14.31
CA LYS A 51 -2.82 -21.60 14.58
C LYS A 51 -2.89 -20.22 13.94
N GLY A 52 -3.72 -20.05 12.91
CA GLY A 52 -3.90 -18.77 12.22
C GLY A 52 -2.55 -18.19 11.78
N SER A 53 -2.26 -16.95 12.20
CA SER A 53 -1.03 -16.23 11.89
C SER A 53 0.25 -16.96 12.28
N GLU A 54 0.21 -17.70 13.39
CA GLU A 54 1.38 -18.38 13.92
C GLU A 54 1.60 -19.75 13.28
N PHE A 55 0.79 -20.14 12.29
CA PHE A 55 0.88 -21.45 11.65
C PHE A 55 2.28 -21.76 11.13
N HIS A 56 2.87 -20.87 10.33
CA HIS A 56 4.19 -21.13 9.74
C HIS A 56 5.32 -21.11 10.79
N ASN A 57 5.26 -20.21 11.78
CA ASN A 57 6.20 -20.18 12.90
C ASN A 57 6.11 -21.46 13.73
N TYR A 58 4.89 -21.90 14.06
CA TYR A 58 4.62 -23.14 14.77
C TYR A 58 5.22 -24.34 14.03
N LEU A 59 5.01 -24.45 12.71
CA LEU A 59 5.57 -25.55 11.94
C LEU A 59 7.10 -25.49 11.86
N ARG A 60 7.67 -24.31 11.63
CA ARG A 60 9.13 -24.10 11.64
C ARG A 60 9.74 -24.56 12.96
N ASP A 61 9.18 -24.13 14.09
CA ASP A 61 9.74 -24.40 15.42
C ASP A 61 9.51 -25.85 15.87
N LYS A 62 8.37 -26.43 15.50
CA LYS A 62 8.01 -27.83 15.80
C LYS A 62 8.85 -28.83 15.00
N TYR A 63 8.97 -28.62 13.69
CA TYR A 63 9.58 -29.62 12.81
C TYR A 63 11.06 -29.32 12.50
N LYS A 64 11.46 -28.04 12.51
CA LYS A 64 12.85 -27.60 12.25
C LYS A 64 13.45 -28.16 10.95
N LEU A 65 12.61 -28.30 9.93
CA LEU A 65 13.00 -28.81 8.62
C LEU A 65 13.30 -27.65 7.65
N PRO A 66 14.33 -27.78 6.79
CA PRO A 66 14.66 -26.76 5.77
C PRO A 66 13.61 -26.69 4.66
N VAL A 67 13.04 -27.84 4.26
CA VAL A 67 11.94 -27.95 3.30
C VAL A 67 11.00 -29.07 3.75
N TYR A 68 9.69 -28.87 3.63
CA TYR A 68 8.69 -29.90 3.97
C TYR A 68 7.41 -29.76 3.13
N THR A 69 6.57 -30.79 3.16
CA THR A 69 5.32 -30.88 2.39
C THR A 69 4.10 -30.85 3.31
N LEU A 70 3.13 -29.99 2.98
CA LEU A 70 1.76 -30.04 3.53
C LEU A 70 0.83 -30.67 2.50
N ARG A 71 0.05 -31.66 2.93
CA ARG A 71 -0.87 -32.40 2.06
C ARG A 71 -2.29 -31.95 2.34
N LEU A 72 -2.96 -31.47 1.29
CA LEU A 72 -4.33 -30.96 1.31
C LEU A 72 -5.20 -31.80 0.35
N PRO A 73 -6.53 -31.73 0.42
CA PRO A 73 -7.39 -32.40 -0.55
C PRO A 73 -7.06 -31.91 -1.97
N GLY A 74 -6.65 -32.84 -2.83
CA GLY A 74 -6.32 -32.56 -4.24
C GLY A 74 -5.09 -31.67 -4.48
N SER A 75 -4.30 -31.33 -3.46
CA SER A 75 -3.13 -30.46 -3.62
C SER A 75 -2.03 -30.75 -2.61
N ARG A 76 -0.83 -30.24 -2.90
CA ARG A 76 0.33 -30.28 -2.00
C ARG A 76 1.00 -28.92 -2.00
N LEU A 77 1.49 -28.51 -0.85
CA LEU A 77 2.26 -27.28 -0.68
C LEU A 77 3.66 -27.65 -0.22
N TYR A 78 4.68 -27.19 -0.93
CA TYR A 78 6.06 -27.28 -0.48
C TYR A 78 6.41 -25.99 0.26
N ILE A 79 6.83 -26.12 1.51
CA ILE A 79 7.25 -25.00 2.35
C ILE A 79 8.77 -25.03 2.44
N ILE A 80 9.40 -23.89 2.14
CA ILE A 80 10.85 -23.70 2.15
C ILE A 80 11.18 -22.71 3.27
N ASN A 81 11.86 -23.20 4.30
CA ASN A 81 12.39 -22.40 5.41
C ASN A 81 13.87 -22.03 5.19
N ASP A 82 14.61 -22.78 4.39
CA ASP A 82 16.02 -22.52 4.09
C ASP A 82 16.15 -21.25 3.23
N THR A 83 16.72 -20.20 3.84
CA THR A 83 16.87 -18.88 3.20
C THR A 83 17.83 -18.91 2.02
N SER A 84 18.75 -19.88 1.95
CA SER A 84 19.68 -20.04 0.83
C SER A 84 18.98 -20.48 -0.46
N LEU A 85 17.83 -21.15 -0.35
CA LEU A 85 17.05 -21.63 -1.50
C LEU A 85 16.13 -20.56 -2.08
N ILE A 86 15.83 -19.48 -1.34
CA ILE A 86 14.89 -18.43 -1.78
C ILE A 86 15.34 -17.76 -3.08
N PRO A 87 16.60 -17.29 -3.24
CA PRO A 87 17.04 -16.69 -4.50
C PRO A 87 17.03 -17.68 -5.66
N VAL A 88 17.27 -18.97 -5.40
CA VAL A 88 17.24 -20.03 -6.42
C VAL A 88 15.81 -20.19 -6.96
N VAL A 89 14.83 -20.29 -6.06
CA VAL A 89 13.40 -20.37 -6.40
C VAL A 89 12.97 -19.13 -7.20
N GLN A 90 13.33 -17.94 -6.73
CA GLN A 90 12.94 -16.67 -7.37
C GLN A 90 13.52 -16.49 -8.78
N ARG A 91 14.66 -17.12 -9.10
CA ARG A 91 15.25 -17.10 -10.46
C ARG A 91 14.56 -18.06 -11.42
N GLN A 92 13.89 -19.10 -10.93
CA GLN A 92 13.24 -20.13 -11.76
C GLN A 92 11.82 -19.75 -12.19
N VAL A 93 11.62 -18.52 -12.66
CA VAL A 93 10.28 -17.93 -12.93
C VAL A 93 9.42 -18.69 -13.97
N ARG A 94 10.05 -19.49 -14.84
CA ARG A 94 9.35 -20.33 -15.82
C ARG A 94 8.86 -21.65 -15.21
N THR A 95 9.69 -22.30 -14.40
CA THR A 95 9.37 -23.58 -13.74
C THR A 95 8.49 -23.37 -12.50
N LEU A 96 8.77 -22.33 -11.72
CA LEU A 96 8.07 -21.93 -10.50
C LEU A 96 7.29 -20.64 -10.76
N SER A 97 6.37 -20.71 -11.72
CA SER A 97 5.65 -19.55 -12.23
C SER A 97 4.46 -19.13 -11.37
N ILE A 98 4.30 -17.82 -11.17
CA ILE A 98 3.13 -17.21 -10.53
C ILE A 98 1.92 -17.14 -11.48
N SER A 99 2.10 -17.33 -12.80
CA SER A 99 1.06 -17.11 -13.81
C SER A 99 -0.23 -17.91 -13.56
N PRO A 100 -0.19 -19.21 -13.20
CA PRO A 100 -1.41 -19.96 -12.89
C PRO A 100 -2.18 -19.42 -11.67
N ILE A 101 -1.47 -18.82 -10.71
CA ILE A 101 -2.10 -18.14 -9.56
C ILE A 101 -2.72 -16.82 -10.03
N MET A 102 -2.04 -16.06 -10.89
CA MET A 102 -2.58 -14.84 -11.48
C MET A 102 -3.85 -15.09 -12.30
N VAL A 103 -3.96 -16.21 -13.02
CA VAL A 103 -5.21 -16.59 -13.70
C VAL A 103 -6.37 -16.73 -12.71
N ARG A 104 -6.15 -17.33 -11.52
CA ARG A 104 -7.18 -17.41 -10.47
C ARG A 104 -7.53 -16.05 -9.89
N VAL A 105 -6.53 -15.16 -9.75
CA VAL A 105 -6.76 -13.77 -9.33
C VAL A 105 -7.64 -13.06 -10.37
N PHE A 106 -7.36 -13.21 -11.65
CA PHE A 106 -8.20 -12.64 -12.72
C PHE A 106 -9.62 -13.22 -12.70
N SER A 107 -9.76 -14.55 -12.58
CA SER A 107 -11.05 -15.22 -12.69
C SER A 107 -11.94 -15.07 -11.47
N HIS A 108 -11.41 -15.25 -10.26
CA HIS A 108 -12.22 -15.31 -9.04
C HIS A 108 -12.21 -13.99 -8.30
N PHE A 109 -11.02 -13.42 -8.06
CA PHE A 109 -10.87 -12.18 -7.30
C PHE A 109 -11.34 -10.97 -8.09
N MET A 110 -10.69 -10.67 -9.22
CA MET A 110 -11.09 -9.57 -10.11
C MET A 110 -12.41 -9.88 -10.83
N GLY A 111 -12.75 -11.15 -11.03
CA GLY A 111 -14.04 -11.56 -11.58
C GLY A 111 -14.24 -11.18 -13.04
N VAL A 112 -13.16 -11.16 -13.83
CA VAL A 112 -13.23 -10.82 -15.26
C VAL A 112 -14.03 -11.88 -16.03
N SER A 113 -14.63 -11.49 -17.14
CA SER A 113 -15.46 -12.37 -17.96
C SER A 113 -14.67 -13.52 -18.58
N LYS A 114 -15.37 -14.61 -18.95
CA LYS A 114 -14.76 -15.72 -19.71
C LYS A 114 -14.11 -15.25 -21.01
N ARG A 115 -14.69 -14.24 -21.67
CA ARG A 115 -14.12 -13.62 -22.88
C ARG A 115 -12.79 -12.97 -22.57
N ALA A 116 -12.71 -12.14 -21.53
CA ALA A 116 -11.47 -11.51 -21.11
C ALA A 116 -10.42 -12.57 -20.70
N LEU A 117 -10.80 -13.59 -19.93
CA LEU A 117 -9.92 -14.70 -19.58
C LEU A 117 -9.38 -15.44 -20.81
N GLY A 118 -10.20 -15.64 -21.85
CA GLY A 118 -9.75 -16.27 -23.10
C GLY A 118 -8.77 -15.42 -23.92
N ILE A 119 -8.74 -14.10 -23.69
CA ILE A 119 -7.74 -13.19 -24.28
C ILE A 119 -6.47 -13.20 -23.42
N MET A 120 -6.62 -13.00 -22.11
CA MET A 120 -5.50 -12.85 -21.16
C MET A 120 -4.80 -14.18 -20.84
N GLY A 121 -5.49 -15.31 -20.97
CA GLY A 121 -4.98 -16.63 -20.65
C GLY A 121 -4.22 -17.31 -21.79
N ARG A 122 -3.98 -16.62 -22.91
CA ARG A 122 -3.16 -17.14 -24.02
C ARG A 122 -1.70 -17.14 -23.60
N ASP A 123 -1.04 -18.29 -23.77
CA ASP A 123 0.39 -18.51 -23.50
C ASP A 123 0.86 -17.89 -22.16
N PRO A 124 0.25 -18.25 -21.02
CA PRO A 124 0.37 -17.50 -19.76
C PRO A 124 1.78 -17.55 -19.13
N ILE A 125 2.66 -18.43 -19.61
CA ILE A 125 4.02 -18.63 -19.11
C ILE A 125 5.05 -17.97 -20.05
N GLU A 126 4.66 -17.65 -21.29
CA GLU A 126 5.55 -17.07 -22.29
C GLU A 126 5.76 -15.58 -22.06
N ASP A 127 6.87 -15.06 -22.59
CA ASP A 127 7.23 -13.64 -22.44
C ASP A 127 6.21 -12.72 -23.14
N HIS A 128 5.54 -13.18 -24.21
CA HIS A 128 4.43 -12.46 -24.85
C HIS A 128 3.08 -12.65 -24.14
N GLY A 129 3.03 -13.46 -23.09
CA GLY A 129 1.84 -13.71 -22.30
C GLY A 129 1.35 -12.45 -21.59
N PHE A 130 0.02 -12.35 -21.42
CA PHE A 130 -0.63 -11.14 -20.90
C PHE A 130 -0.07 -10.66 -19.56
N VAL A 131 0.17 -11.58 -18.61
CA VAL A 131 0.69 -11.25 -17.26
C VAL A 131 2.06 -10.60 -17.35
N HIS A 132 2.96 -11.15 -18.16
CA HIS A 132 4.30 -10.59 -18.33
C HIS A 132 4.24 -9.21 -18.99
N GLN A 133 3.48 -9.11 -20.07
CA GLN A 133 3.38 -7.88 -20.84
C GLN A 133 2.69 -6.74 -20.07
N ILE A 134 1.59 -7.00 -19.36
CA ILE A 134 0.97 -5.97 -18.53
C ILE A 134 1.92 -5.52 -17.41
N THR A 135 2.72 -6.43 -16.83
CA THR A 135 3.76 -6.05 -15.88
C THR A 135 4.77 -5.10 -16.52
N LEU A 136 5.34 -5.42 -17.68
CA LEU A 136 6.25 -4.52 -18.40
C LEU A 136 5.64 -3.16 -18.71
N GLU A 137 4.40 -3.13 -19.22
CA GLU A 137 3.69 -1.90 -19.52
C GLU A 137 3.47 -1.04 -18.27
N THR A 138 3.05 -1.64 -17.16
CA THR A 138 2.88 -0.90 -15.90
C THR A 138 4.19 -0.42 -15.30
N THR A 139 5.28 -1.19 -15.43
CA THR A 139 6.62 -0.80 -14.96
C THR A 139 7.12 0.46 -15.65
N LYS A 140 6.74 0.77 -16.90
CA LYS A 140 7.10 2.04 -17.57
C LYS A 140 6.65 3.29 -16.80
N GLY A 141 5.56 3.18 -16.04
CA GLY A 141 5.05 4.27 -15.20
C GLY A 141 5.62 4.31 -13.78
N LEU A 142 6.33 3.25 -13.36
CA LEU A 142 6.78 3.05 -11.97
C LEU A 142 8.30 2.85 -11.84
N ALA A 143 9.02 2.63 -12.93
CA ALA A 143 10.47 2.53 -12.93
C ALA A 143 11.10 3.90 -12.61
N PRO A 144 12.32 3.91 -12.03
CA PRO A 144 13.06 5.15 -11.79
C PRO A 144 13.12 6.00 -13.06
N GLY A 145 12.72 7.27 -12.95
CA GLY A 145 12.66 8.21 -14.06
C GLY A 145 11.47 9.18 -13.97
N PRO A 146 11.27 10.01 -15.01
CA PRO A 146 10.35 11.15 -14.96
C PRO A 146 8.91 10.81 -14.59
N ASN A 147 8.42 9.63 -14.99
CA ASN A 147 7.05 9.20 -14.68
C ASN A 147 6.84 8.92 -13.19
N LEU A 148 7.83 8.28 -12.54
CA LEU A 148 7.79 8.03 -11.10
C LEU A 148 8.01 9.33 -10.32
N ASP A 149 8.89 10.20 -10.81
CA ASP A 149 9.15 11.51 -10.19
C ASP A 149 7.91 12.41 -10.19
N ASP A 150 7.14 12.42 -11.29
CA ASP A 150 5.86 13.12 -11.39
C ASP A 150 4.83 12.57 -10.39
N LEU A 151 4.70 11.24 -10.29
CA LEU A 151 3.83 10.58 -9.31
C LEU A 151 4.19 10.96 -7.87
N ASN A 152 5.47 10.88 -7.52
CA ASN A 152 5.96 11.24 -6.19
C ASN A 152 5.73 12.73 -5.89
N THR A 153 5.99 13.59 -6.88
CA THR A 153 5.78 15.03 -6.76
C THR A 153 4.33 15.37 -6.47
N LYS A 154 3.40 14.79 -7.24
CA LYS A 154 1.96 14.95 -7.04
C LYS A 154 1.53 14.43 -5.67
N ALA A 155 1.95 13.21 -5.29
CA ALA A 155 1.58 12.60 -4.02
C ALA A 155 2.03 13.45 -2.82
N VAL A 156 3.27 13.93 -2.82
CA VAL A 156 3.79 14.81 -1.78
C VAL A 156 3.07 16.15 -1.74
N HIS A 157 2.72 16.74 -2.88
CA HIS A 157 1.95 17.98 -2.92
C HIS A 157 0.55 17.79 -2.30
N ILE A 158 -0.11 16.66 -2.57
CA ILE A 158 -1.41 16.31 -1.98
C ILE A 158 -1.30 16.16 -0.46
N LEU A 159 -0.32 15.40 0.03
CA LEU A 159 -0.06 15.24 1.47
C LEU A 159 0.26 16.58 2.12
N HIS A 160 1.14 17.38 1.51
CA HIS A 160 1.49 18.70 2.00
C HIS A 160 0.26 19.58 2.16
N THR A 161 -0.63 19.61 1.16
CA THR A 161 -1.88 20.36 1.19
C THR A 161 -2.81 19.90 2.31
N SER A 162 -2.93 18.59 2.54
CA SER A 162 -3.76 18.08 3.65
C SER A 162 -3.18 18.48 5.00
N LEU A 163 -1.88 18.22 5.21
CA LEU A 163 -1.18 18.58 6.44
C LEU A 163 -1.15 20.10 6.68
N ASP A 164 -1.10 20.94 5.64
CA ASP A 164 -1.17 22.41 5.74
C ASP A 164 -2.52 22.92 6.26
N LYS A 165 -3.61 22.20 5.96
CA LYS A 165 -4.90 22.50 6.58
C LYS A 165 -4.89 22.19 8.07
N ILE A 166 -4.29 21.08 8.47
CA ILE A 166 -4.18 20.69 9.88
C ILE A 166 -3.27 21.66 10.63
N SER A 167 -2.13 22.06 10.07
CA SER A 167 -1.23 23.01 10.77
C SER A 167 -1.82 24.41 10.97
N LYS A 168 -2.87 24.77 10.22
CA LYS A 168 -3.59 26.04 10.38
C LYS A 168 -4.74 25.97 11.39
N SER A 169 -5.00 24.82 12.01
CA SER A 169 -5.97 24.76 13.11
C SER A 169 -5.45 25.58 14.29
N GLN A 170 -6.36 26.26 15.01
CA GLN A 170 -6.01 27.07 16.19
C GLN A 170 -5.70 26.21 17.45
N GLY A 171 -5.50 24.91 17.29
CA GLY A 171 -5.26 23.98 18.39
C GLY A 171 -5.08 22.52 17.93
N PRO A 172 -4.86 21.60 18.88
CA PRO A 172 -4.72 20.17 18.61
C PRO A 172 -5.91 19.61 17.83
N VAL A 173 -5.63 18.72 16.87
CA VAL A 173 -6.66 17.99 16.12
C VAL A 173 -6.62 16.52 16.50
N THR A 174 -7.70 16.03 17.10
CA THR A 174 -7.83 14.61 17.43
C THR A 174 -8.23 13.79 16.22
N VAL A 175 -7.52 12.69 15.96
CA VAL A 175 -7.81 11.75 14.87
C VAL A 175 -7.68 10.29 15.33
N GLU A 176 -8.43 9.41 14.71
CA GLU A 176 -8.18 7.96 14.72
C GLU A 176 -6.99 7.68 13.79
N MET A 177 -5.81 7.39 14.36
CA MET A 177 -4.54 7.47 13.63
C MET A 177 -4.46 6.51 12.44
N PHE A 178 -4.95 5.27 12.57
CA PHE A 178 -4.93 4.31 11.47
C PHE A 178 -5.89 4.74 10.37
N GLN A 179 -7.13 5.11 10.72
CA GLN A 179 -8.10 5.61 9.74
C GLN A 179 -7.59 6.87 9.01
N TRP A 180 -7.01 7.82 9.76
CA TRP A 180 -6.47 9.05 9.22
C TRP A 180 -5.26 8.81 8.31
N ALA A 181 -4.24 8.08 8.79
CA ALA A 181 -3.03 7.78 8.00
C ALA A 181 -3.37 6.98 6.73
N SER A 182 -4.29 6.01 6.84
CA SER A 182 -4.77 5.24 5.68
C SER A 182 -5.45 6.15 4.66
N LEU A 183 -6.29 7.08 5.12
CA LEU A 183 -6.97 8.03 4.24
C LEU A 183 -5.99 8.97 3.54
N GLU A 184 -5.01 9.54 4.26
CA GLU A 184 -3.99 10.43 3.70
C GLU A 184 -3.21 9.74 2.57
N ILE A 185 -2.73 8.52 2.82
CA ILE A 185 -1.95 7.75 1.86
C ILE A 185 -2.80 7.26 0.69
N MET A 186 -4.02 6.80 0.96
CA MET A 186 -4.96 6.43 -0.10
C MET A 186 -5.18 7.62 -1.03
N MET A 187 -5.50 8.80 -0.50
CA MET A 187 -5.80 9.99 -1.32
C MET A 187 -4.56 10.51 -2.06
N ALA A 188 -3.39 10.55 -1.42
CA ALA A 188 -2.15 10.97 -2.05
C ALA A 188 -1.79 10.07 -3.23
N THR A 189 -1.80 8.75 -3.02
CA THR A 189 -1.44 7.76 -4.03
C THR A 189 -2.44 7.73 -5.17
N THR A 190 -3.73 7.58 -4.84
CA THR A 190 -4.78 7.43 -5.87
C THR A 190 -5.01 8.73 -6.65
N THR A 191 -4.84 9.90 -6.04
CA THR A 191 -4.99 11.17 -6.77
C THR A 191 -3.76 11.46 -7.64
N ALA A 192 -2.55 11.07 -7.24
CA ALA A 192 -1.39 11.13 -8.12
C ALA A 192 -1.56 10.21 -9.34
N VAL A 193 -2.12 9.01 -9.14
CA VAL A 193 -2.30 8.01 -10.20
C VAL A 193 -3.48 8.34 -11.14
N TYR A 194 -4.65 8.64 -10.59
CA TYR A 194 -5.91 8.80 -11.35
C TYR A 194 -6.26 10.26 -11.66
N GLY A 195 -5.53 11.23 -11.11
CA GLY A 195 -5.75 12.65 -11.37
C GLY A 195 -7.04 13.20 -10.75
N ALA A 196 -7.60 14.25 -11.38
CA ALA A 196 -8.73 15.00 -10.82
C ALA A 196 -10.02 14.19 -10.71
N ARG A 197 -10.20 13.15 -11.54
CA ARG A 197 -11.39 12.29 -11.54
C ARG A 197 -11.23 11.03 -10.69
N ASN A 198 -10.23 11.01 -9.79
CA ASN A 198 -9.98 9.89 -8.88
C ASN A 198 -11.27 9.35 -8.20
N PRO A 199 -11.66 8.09 -8.48
CA PRO A 199 -12.86 7.46 -7.91
C PRO A 199 -12.88 7.46 -6.37
N PHE A 200 -11.73 7.35 -5.72
CA PHE A 200 -11.60 7.26 -4.27
C PHE A 200 -11.92 8.57 -3.54
N ARG A 201 -12.15 9.68 -4.26
CA ARG A 201 -12.72 10.90 -3.67
C ARG A 201 -14.14 10.67 -3.12
N ASN A 202 -14.87 9.72 -3.69
CA ASN A 202 -16.18 9.33 -3.19
C ASN A 202 -16.05 8.39 -1.97
N SER A 203 -16.62 8.78 -0.83
CA SER A 203 -16.59 7.98 0.39
C SER A 203 -17.24 6.59 0.22
N ALA A 204 -18.28 6.47 -0.60
CA ALA A 204 -18.93 5.18 -0.87
C ALA A 204 -17.98 4.21 -1.61
N VAL A 205 -17.13 4.73 -2.51
CA VAL A 205 -16.11 3.94 -3.22
C VAL A 205 -15.04 3.47 -2.23
N ARG A 206 -14.61 4.32 -1.29
CA ARG A 206 -13.67 3.91 -0.22
C ARG A 206 -14.27 2.86 0.71
N THR A 207 -15.53 3.00 1.10
CA THR A 207 -16.22 1.99 1.92
C THR A 207 -16.32 0.66 1.18
N ALA A 208 -16.62 0.67 -0.12
CA ALA A 208 -16.60 -0.53 -0.94
C ALA A 208 -15.18 -1.13 -1.02
N TYR A 209 -14.14 -0.30 -1.17
CA TYR A 209 -12.75 -0.76 -1.19
C TYR A 209 -12.41 -1.61 0.05
N TYR A 210 -12.69 -1.12 1.26
CA TYR A 210 -12.36 -1.87 2.48
C TYR A 210 -13.14 -3.19 2.59
N LYS A 211 -14.41 -3.22 2.16
CA LYS A 211 -15.20 -4.46 2.10
C LYS A 211 -14.66 -5.46 1.07
N TYR A 212 -14.13 -4.96 -0.03
CA TYR A 212 -13.53 -5.78 -1.07
C TYR A 212 -12.17 -6.35 -0.63
N GLU A 213 -11.30 -5.51 -0.04
CA GLU A 213 -10.00 -5.90 0.51
C GLU A 213 -10.15 -6.99 1.59
N ALA A 214 -11.09 -6.83 2.53
CA ALA A 214 -11.33 -7.80 3.59
C ALA A 214 -11.71 -9.21 3.07
N GLY A 215 -12.23 -9.30 1.84
CA GLY A 215 -12.60 -10.56 1.19
C GLY A 215 -11.52 -11.14 0.28
N LEU A 216 -10.33 -10.52 0.17
CA LEU A 216 -9.28 -10.86 -0.80
C LEU A 216 -8.97 -12.35 -0.83
N ILE A 217 -8.58 -12.93 0.31
CA ILE A 217 -8.19 -14.34 0.39
C ILE A 217 -9.37 -15.25 0.03
N THR A 218 -10.54 -15.01 0.62
CA THR A 218 -11.76 -15.81 0.36
C THR A 218 -12.11 -15.79 -1.13
N LEU A 219 -12.06 -14.62 -1.77
CA LEU A 219 -12.37 -14.48 -3.18
C LEU A 219 -11.35 -15.15 -4.10
N ILE A 220 -10.04 -15.12 -3.77
CA ILE A 220 -9.00 -15.82 -4.55
C ILE A 220 -9.24 -17.34 -4.58
N THR A 221 -9.71 -17.92 -3.46
CA THR A 221 -9.97 -19.37 -3.39
C THR A 221 -11.09 -19.82 -4.33
N GLY A 222 -12.04 -18.94 -4.65
CA GLY A 222 -13.22 -19.27 -5.45
C GLY A 222 -14.24 -20.19 -4.76
N PHE A 223 -14.05 -20.52 -3.48
CA PHE A 223 -14.95 -21.44 -2.76
C PHE A 223 -16.20 -20.71 -2.24
N LEU A 224 -17.36 -21.05 -2.80
CA LEU A 224 -18.69 -20.52 -2.43
C LEU A 224 -18.72 -18.98 -2.15
N PRO A 225 -18.19 -18.14 -3.05
CA PRO A 225 -18.01 -16.71 -2.78
C PRO A 225 -19.35 -15.96 -2.59
N SER A 226 -20.44 -16.47 -3.17
CA SER A 226 -21.79 -15.93 -2.97
C SER A 226 -22.31 -16.04 -1.53
N VAL A 227 -21.75 -16.97 -0.76
CA VAL A 227 -22.07 -17.19 0.66
C VAL A 227 -20.98 -16.59 1.53
N LEU A 228 -19.72 -16.94 1.29
CA LEU A 228 -18.59 -16.61 2.17
C LEU A 228 -18.02 -15.20 1.96
N ALA A 229 -18.26 -14.57 0.79
CA ALA A 229 -17.72 -13.27 0.42
C ALA A 229 -18.78 -12.37 -0.25
N ARG A 230 -20.06 -12.53 0.14
CA ARG A 230 -21.19 -11.83 -0.50
C ARG A 230 -21.04 -10.32 -0.50
N GLU A 231 -20.59 -9.74 0.62
CA GLU A 231 -20.38 -8.30 0.72
C GLU A 231 -19.22 -7.82 -0.15
N SER A 232 -18.12 -8.59 -0.20
CA SER A 232 -16.96 -8.29 -1.04
C SER A 232 -17.30 -8.38 -2.53
N LEU A 233 -18.20 -9.29 -2.94
CA LEU A 233 -18.72 -9.34 -4.31
C LEU A 233 -19.51 -8.08 -4.67
N LYS A 234 -20.45 -7.65 -3.81
CA LYS A 234 -21.21 -6.40 -4.02
C LYS A 234 -20.30 -5.18 -4.05
N ALA A 235 -19.28 -5.18 -3.19
CA ALA A 235 -18.28 -4.13 -3.14
C ALA A 235 -17.46 -4.05 -4.43
N ARG A 236 -17.04 -5.21 -4.98
CA ARG A 236 -16.37 -5.29 -6.28
C ARG A 236 -17.21 -4.68 -7.39
N ASP A 237 -18.51 -4.95 -7.41
CA ASP A 237 -19.41 -4.37 -8.42
C ASP A 237 -19.48 -2.85 -8.28
N THR A 238 -19.60 -2.34 -7.05
CA THR A 238 -19.59 -0.88 -6.78
C THR A 238 -18.30 -0.21 -7.24
N LEU A 239 -17.15 -0.82 -6.94
CA LEU A 239 -15.84 -0.34 -7.39
C LEU A 239 -15.72 -0.40 -8.92
N THR A 240 -16.25 -1.46 -9.54
CA THR A 240 -16.25 -1.64 -10.99
C THR A 240 -17.04 -0.52 -11.67
N GLU A 241 -18.23 -0.19 -11.17
CA GLU A 241 -19.01 0.93 -11.71
C GLU A 241 -18.27 2.27 -11.57
N ALA A 242 -17.57 2.48 -10.46
CA ALA A 242 -16.79 3.70 -10.25
C ALA A 242 -15.66 3.85 -11.28
N PHE A 243 -14.97 2.75 -11.63
CA PHE A 243 -13.93 2.77 -12.66
C PHE A 243 -14.49 2.81 -14.09
N VAL A 244 -15.62 2.15 -14.37
CA VAL A 244 -16.33 2.31 -15.65
C VAL A 244 -16.70 3.78 -15.86
N LYS A 245 -17.27 4.42 -14.83
CA LYS A 245 -17.59 5.85 -14.85
C LYS A 245 -16.34 6.69 -15.10
N TYR A 246 -15.27 6.44 -14.35
CA TYR A 246 -13.98 7.12 -14.53
C TYR A 246 -13.49 7.08 -15.97
N TYR A 247 -13.49 5.92 -16.62
CA TYR A 247 -13.07 5.83 -18.03
C TYR A 247 -14.03 6.54 -18.98
N SER A 248 -15.35 6.46 -18.75
CA SER A 248 -16.36 7.10 -19.61
C SER A 248 -16.34 8.63 -19.55
N GLU A 249 -15.89 9.21 -18.44
CA GLU A 249 -15.87 10.65 -18.20
C GLU A 249 -14.48 11.27 -18.46
N ALA A 250 -13.70 10.70 -19.38
CA ALA A 250 -12.34 11.13 -19.70
C ALA A 250 -11.39 11.15 -18.47
N GLY A 251 -11.49 10.13 -17.61
CA GLY A 251 -10.63 9.98 -16.43
C GLY A 251 -9.13 9.83 -16.74
N LEU A 252 -8.80 9.40 -17.96
CA LEU A 252 -7.43 9.27 -18.46
C LEU A 252 -6.95 10.55 -19.18
N ASP A 253 -7.38 11.72 -18.70
CA ASP A 253 -6.90 13.01 -19.20
C ASP A 253 -5.39 13.22 -18.94
N GLU A 254 -4.86 14.37 -19.36
CA GLU A 254 -3.45 14.73 -19.18
C GLU A 254 -2.99 14.67 -17.71
N GLY A 255 -3.91 14.82 -16.75
CA GLY A 255 -3.63 14.75 -15.32
C GLY A 255 -3.42 13.33 -14.79
N SER A 256 -3.87 12.30 -15.53
CA SER A 256 -3.67 10.89 -15.19
C SER A 256 -2.23 10.43 -15.43
N SER A 257 -1.77 9.50 -14.59
CA SER A 257 -0.41 8.95 -14.70
C SER A 257 -0.24 8.00 -15.89
N ILE A 258 0.99 7.86 -16.38
CA ILE A 258 1.37 6.84 -17.38
C ILE A 258 1.02 5.43 -16.88
N TYR A 259 1.18 5.16 -15.58
CA TYR A 259 0.75 3.90 -14.97
C TYR A 259 -0.74 3.62 -15.21
N SER A 260 -1.62 4.58 -14.92
CA SER A 260 -3.07 4.44 -15.11
C SER A 260 -3.44 4.24 -16.59
N ARG A 261 -2.81 5.01 -17.49
CA ARG A 261 -3.02 4.90 -18.94
C ARG A 261 -2.62 3.53 -19.47
N ASN A 262 -1.42 3.04 -19.11
CA ASN A 262 -0.93 1.73 -19.58
C ASN A 262 -1.82 0.58 -19.10
N ARG A 263 -2.39 0.68 -17.88
CA ARG A 263 -3.36 -0.31 -17.35
C ARG A 263 -4.67 -0.34 -18.12
N TYR A 264 -5.05 0.76 -18.76
CA TYR A 264 -6.22 0.83 -19.62
C TYR A 264 -5.91 0.46 -21.07
N GLU A 265 -4.89 1.08 -21.66
CA GLU A 265 -4.59 1.00 -23.09
C GLU A 265 -4.13 -0.39 -23.52
N TYR A 266 -3.26 -1.04 -22.75
CA TYR A 266 -2.71 -2.35 -23.13
C TYR A 266 -3.80 -3.44 -23.22
N PRO A 267 -4.64 -3.66 -22.18
CA PRO A 267 -5.72 -4.65 -22.29
C PRO A 267 -6.76 -4.28 -23.34
N THR A 268 -7.08 -2.98 -23.49
CA THR A 268 -8.05 -2.51 -24.49
C THR A 268 -7.55 -2.77 -25.91
N LYS A 269 -6.26 -2.58 -26.18
CA LYS A 269 -5.63 -2.90 -27.48
C LYS A 269 -5.75 -4.38 -27.85
N LEU A 270 -5.78 -5.26 -26.85
CA LEU A 270 -6.00 -6.70 -27.04
C LEU A 270 -7.48 -7.10 -27.16
N GLY A 271 -8.40 -6.13 -27.11
CA GLY A 271 -9.84 -6.36 -27.20
C GLY A 271 -10.49 -6.83 -25.90
N VAL A 272 -9.83 -6.62 -24.75
CA VAL A 272 -10.45 -6.85 -23.43
C VAL A 272 -11.59 -5.84 -23.25
N PRO A 273 -12.82 -6.27 -22.90
CA PRO A 273 -13.93 -5.36 -22.68
C PRO A 273 -13.63 -4.32 -21.59
N ILE A 274 -14.03 -3.06 -21.80
CA ILE A 274 -13.77 -1.95 -20.85
C ILE A 274 -14.23 -2.28 -19.42
N ARG A 275 -15.35 -2.97 -19.26
CA ARG A 275 -15.83 -3.40 -17.94
C ARG A 275 -14.89 -4.40 -17.26
N ASP A 276 -14.23 -5.27 -18.03
CA ASP A 276 -13.22 -6.18 -17.50
C ASP A 276 -11.90 -5.45 -17.20
N VAL A 277 -11.54 -4.44 -17.99
CA VAL A 277 -10.43 -3.52 -17.68
C VAL A 277 -10.70 -2.78 -16.35
N ALA A 278 -11.92 -2.29 -16.13
CA ALA A 278 -12.32 -1.69 -14.86
C ALA A 278 -12.18 -2.67 -13.69
N LYS A 279 -12.62 -3.93 -13.84
CA LYS A 279 -12.42 -4.97 -12.81
C LYS A 279 -10.94 -5.25 -12.53
N MET A 280 -10.10 -5.24 -13.57
CA MET A 280 -8.66 -5.35 -13.40
C MET A 280 -8.09 -4.17 -12.63
N GLU A 281 -8.59 -2.96 -12.86
CA GLU A 281 -8.17 -1.76 -12.12
C GLU A 281 -8.62 -1.81 -10.66
N VAL A 282 -9.83 -2.30 -10.39
CA VAL A 282 -10.29 -2.58 -9.03
C VAL A 282 -9.33 -3.52 -8.30
N GLY A 283 -8.92 -4.64 -8.93
CA GLY A 283 -7.91 -5.52 -8.34
C GLY A 283 -6.53 -4.88 -8.23
N GLY A 284 -6.11 -4.11 -9.23
CA GLY A 284 -4.85 -3.37 -9.22
C GLY A 284 -4.76 -2.33 -8.10
N SER A 285 -5.89 -1.71 -7.76
CA SER A 285 -5.95 -0.74 -6.66
C SER A 285 -5.63 -1.37 -5.29
N ILE A 286 -5.86 -2.68 -5.09
CA ILE A 286 -5.38 -3.37 -3.89
C ILE A 286 -3.86 -3.27 -3.81
N GLY A 287 -3.15 -3.71 -4.86
CA GLY A 287 -1.68 -3.65 -4.90
C GLY A 287 -1.12 -2.23 -4.80
N LEU A 288 -1.90 -1.23 -5.21
CA LEU A 288 -1.49 0.17 -5.16
C LEU A 288 -1.49 0.76 -3.73
N ILE A 289 -2.44 0.39 -2.87
CA ILE A 289 -2.65 1.08 -1.58
C ILE A 289 -2.80 0.18 -0.34
N SER A 290 -3.16 -1.10 -0.47
CA SER A 290 -3.44 -1.98 0.70
C SER A 290 -2.25 -2.14 1.65
N ASN A 291 -1.04 -2.00 1.13
CA ASN A 291 0.21 -2.18 1.87
C ASN A 291 0.72 -0.85 2.44
N SER A 292 0.67 0.21 1.65
CA SER A 292 1.20 1.53 2.02
C SER A 292 0.41 2.16 3.17
N MET A 293 -0.90 1.91 3.25
CA MET A 293 -1.76 2.41 4.34
C MET A 293 -1.32 1.89 5.72
N PRO A 294 -1.29 0.57 6.00
CA PRO A 294 -0.81 0.07 7.29
C PRO A 294 0.68 0.29 7.50
N ALA A 295 1.51 0.25 6.46
CA ALA A 295 2.93 0.56 6.60
C ALA A 295 3.16 1.99 7.11
N THR A 296 2.39 2.96 6.60
CA THR A 296 2.48 4.36 7.07
C THR A 296 2.01 4.49 8.50
N PHE A 297 0.92 3.82 8.88
CA PHE A 297 0.47 3.79 10.27
C PHE A 297 1.56 3.27 11.20
N TRP A 298 2.18 2.12 10.89
CA TRP A 298 3.23 1.55 11.74
C TRP A 298 4.48 2.41 11.78
N MET A 299 4.83 3.03 10.66
CA MET A 299 5.95 3.97 10.60
C MET A 299 5.71 5.17 11.53
N ILE A 300 4.53 5.78 11.48
CA ILE A 300 4.16 6.88 12.38
C ILE A 300 4.13 6.39 13.84
N TYR A 301 3.47 5.26 14.10
CA TYR A 301 3.36 4.68 15.44
C TYR A 301 4.74 4.46 16.07
N HIS A 302 5.64 3.74 15.40
CA HIS A 302 6.97 3.45 15.93
C HIS A 302 7.85 4.69 16.05
N ALA A 303 7.74 5.64 15.10
CA ALA A 303 8.51 6.86 15.17
C ALA A 303 8.09 7.78 16.33
N PHE A 304 6.81 7.84 16.68
CA PHE A 304 6.32 8.73 17.75
C PHE A 304 6.15 8.06 19.12
N SER A 305 6.10 6.73 19.18
CA SER A 305 6.02 6.00 20.46
C SER A 305 7.37 5.79 21.15
N ASP A 306 8.48 6.00 20.43
CA ASP A 306 9.84 5.93 20.97
C ASP A 306 10.55 7.28 20.78
N GLN A 307 10.92 7.92 21.89
CA GLN A 307 11.52 9.25 21.90
C GLN A 307 12.91 9.27 21.24
N ILE A 308 13.70 8.21 21.39
CA ILE A 308 15.05 8.14 20.81
C ILE A 308 14.94 8.06 19.29
N VAL A 309 14.06 7.19 18.79
CA VAL A 309 13.79 7.05 17.36
C VAL A 309 13.26 8.38 16.78
N LEU A 310 12.34 9.04 17.49
CA LEU A 310 11.78 10.32 17.06
C LEU A 310 12.86 11.39 16.90
N GLU A 311 13.74 11.53 17.90
CA GLU A 311 14.81 12.53 17.91
C GLU A 311 15.86 12.25 16.84
N ASP A 312 16.19 10.99 16.61
CA ASP A 312 17.11 10.56 15.56
C ASP A 312 16.57 10.89 14.17
N CYS A 313 15.32 10.50 13.87
CA CYS A 313 14.68 10.84 12.61
C CYS A 313 14.56 12.35 12.41
N ARG A 314 14.24 13.12 13.47
CA ARG A 314 14.17 14.59 13.41
C ARG A 314 15.53 15.19 13.06
N ARG A 315 16.59 14.73 13.73
CA ARG A 315 17.96 15.22 13.51
C ARG A 315 18.48 14.91 12.12
N GLU A 316 18.18 13.73 11.58
CA GLU A 316 18.52 13.38 10.21
C GLU A 316 17.77 14.27 9.20
N LEU A 317 16.45 14.36 9.32
CA LEU A 317 15.62 15.11 8.38
C LEU A 317 15.90 16.61 8.41
N ALA A 318 16.27 17.17 9.57
CA ALA A 318 16.63 18.57 9.70
C ALA A 318 17.79 18.98 8.77
N LYS A 319 18.72 18.06 8.48
CA LYS A 319 19.86 18.30 7.58
C LYS A 319 19.45 18.38 6.11
N ALA A 320 18.32 17.77 5.74
CA ALA A 320 17.79 17.77 4.37
C ALA A 320 16.91 19.01 4.07
N VAL A 321 16.67 19.87 5.06
CA VAL A 321 15.88 21.09 4.89
C VAL A 321 16.81 22.26 4.63
N GLN A 322 16.73 22.82 3.43
CA GLN A 322 17.35 24.10 3.12
C GLN A 322 16.35 25.23 3.35
N GLU A 323 16.68 26.14 4.27
CA GLU A 323 16.07 27.47 4.30
C GLU A 323 16.74 28.30 3.21
N LYS A 324 15.99 28.66 2.17
CA LYS A 324 16.45 29.65 1.20
C LYS A 324 16.08 31.02 1.72
N ASP A 325 17.04 31.69 2.32
CA ASP A 325 16.98 33.15 2.44
C ASP A 325 17.05 33.75 1.04
N GLY A 326 15.92 34.31 0.60
CA GLY A 326 15.84 34.99 -0.69
C GLY A 326 16.59 36.33 -0.66
N LEU A 327 17.10 36.75 -1.81
CA LEU A 327 17.47 38.15 -2.04
C LEU A 327 16.43 38.72 -3.00
N SER A 328 15.57 39.60 -2.52
CA SER A 328 14.64 40.30 -3.41
C SER A 328 15.33 41.54 -3.97
N ALA A 329 15.63 41.52 -5.26
CA ALA A 329 16.17 42.66 -6.00
C ALA A 329 15.04 43.42 -6.72
N ARG A 330 15.09 44.75 -6.70
CA ARG A 330 14.22 45.65 -7.48
C ARG A 330 15.07 46.74 -8.11
N ALA A 331 14.73 47.18 -9.32
CA ALA A 331 15.36 48.36 -9.92
C ALA A 331 14.58 49.63 -9.54
N VAL A 332 15.30 50.71 -9.26
CA VAL A 332 14.72 52.04 -9.07
C VAL A 332 14.50 52.66 -10.45
N VAL A 333 13.26 52.68 -10.91
CA VAL A 333 12.92 53.14 -12.27
C VAL A 333 12.78 54.66 -12.39
N GLU A 334 12.60 55.34 -11.26
CA GLU A 334 12.56 56.81 -11.12
C GLU A 334 13.02 57.23 -9.72
N ASP A 335 13.47 58.47 -9.57
CA ASP A 335 13.85 59.01 -8.25
C ASP A 335 12.63 58.97 -7.31
N HIS A 336 12.77 58.32 -6.15
CA HIS A 336 11.65 58.06 -5.24
C HIS A 336 12.07 58.22 -3.78
N VAL A 337 11.29 58.97 -2.99
CA VAL A 337 11.53 59.11 -1.54
C VAL A 337 10.80 58.00 -0.78
N LEU A 338 11.54 56.96 -0.39
CA LEU A 338 11.02 55.84 0.38
C LEU A 338 10.74 56.26 1.83
N GLY A 339 9.51 56.00 2.30
CA GLY A 339 9.09 56.28 3.67
C GLY A 339 9.15 57.76 4.07
N GLY A 340 9.09 58.68 3.10
CA GLY A 340 9.18 60.12 3.35
C GLY A 340 10.54 60.63 3.84
N LYS A 341 11.58 59.77 3.87
CA LYS A 341 12.86 60.07 4.51
C LYS A 341 14.08 59.79 3.64
N TYR A 342 14.07 58.73 2.82
CA TYR A 342 15.25 58.28 2.09
C TYR A 342 15.04 58.37 0.59
N LEU A 343 15.83 59.20 -0.10
CA LEU A 343 15.79 59.34 -1.56
C LEU A 343 16.54 58.18 -2.23
N LEU A 344 15.82 57.39 -3.03
CA LEU A 344 16.36 56.38 -3.93
C LEU A 344 16.52 56.99 -5.33
N LYS A 345 17.65 56.74 -5.99
CA LYS A 345 17.97 57.31 -7.31
C LYS A 345 17.67 56.36 -8.46
N LYS A 346 17.06 56.88 -9.53
CA LYS A 346 16.81 56.18 -10.79
C LYS A 346 18.08 55.48 -11.29
N GLY A 347 17.92 54.25 -11.76
CA GLY A 347 19.01 53.41 -12.27
C GLY A 347 19.74 52.59 -11.20
N SER A 348 19.41 52.79 -9.91
CA SER A 348 19.99 52.01 -8.81
C SER A 348 19.25 50.69 -8.58
N THR A 349 19.90 49.75 -7.88
CA THR A 349 19.26 48.50 -7.43
C THR A 349 18.94 48.58 -5.94
N VAL A 350 17.70 48.25 -5.58
CA VAL A 350 17.29 47.99 -4.20
C VAL A 350 17.46 46.50 -3.94
N LEU A 351 18.28 46.19 -2.94
CA LEU A 351 18.40 44.85 -2.40
C LEU A 351 17.68 44.80 -1.07
N ILE A 352 16.81 43.81 -0.92
CA ILE A 352 16.12 43.51 0.34
C ILE A 352 16.63 42.13 0.77
N PRO A 353 17.68 42.07 1.61
CA PRO A 353 18.21 40.80 2.09
C PRO A 353 17.20 40.17 3.05
N SER A 354 16.67 39.00 2.69
CA SER A 354 15.73 38.30 3.59
C SER A 354 16.39 37.90 4.90
N THR A 355 17.71 37.68 4.94
CA THR A 355 18.47 37.40 6.17
C THR A 355 18.25 38.46 7.25
N VAL A 356 18.29 39.75 6.89
CA VAL A 356 18.09 40.87 7.83
C VAL A 356 16.64 40.93 8.35
N GLN A 357 15.68 40.52 7.53
CA GLN A 357 14.29 40.45 7.94
C GLN A 357 14.02 39.23 8.82
N HIS A 358 14.62 38.08 8.48
CA HIS A 358 14.43 36.81 9.16
C HIS A 358 15.20 36.70 10.48
N SER A 359 16.27 37.47 10.68
CA SER A 359 17.02 37.58 11.94
C SER A 359 16.56 38.75 12.84
N SER A 360 15.50 39.46 12.46
CA SER A 360 14.99 40.61 13.23
C SER A 360 14.20 40.14 14.46
N SER A 361 14.80 40.21 15.65
CA SER A 361 14.12 39.90 16.91
C SER A 361 12.91 40.81 17.17
N SER A 362 12.94 42.05 16.72
CA SER A 362 11.81 42.98 16.79
C SER A 362 10.61 42.56 15.93
N ALA A 363 10.83 41.76 14.88
CA ALA A 363 9.77 41.26 14.01
C ALA A 363 9.31 39.84 14.39
N TRP A 364 10.21 39.00 14.90
CA TRP A 364 9.97 37.56 15.08
C TRP A 364 10.00 37.06 16.53
N GLY A 365 10.44 37.88 17.50
CA GLY A 365 10.56 37.49 18.91
C GLY A 365 12.00 37.20 19.35
N GLU A 366 12.19 36.90 20.64
CA GLU A 366 13.52 36.67 21.24
C GLU A 366 14.17 35.34 20.81
N ASP A 367 13.40 34.41 20.24
CA ASP A 367 13.85 33.11 19.73
C ASP A 367 14.23 33.12 18.23
N VAL A 368 14.44 34.31 17.65
CA VAL A 368 14.72 34.49 16.22
C VAL A 368 15.96 33.74 15.72
N ASP A 369 16.95 33.52 16.60
CA ASP A 369 18.18 32.78 16.29
C ASP A 369 18.05 31.26 16.54
N VAL A 370 16.84 30.77 16.85
CA VAL A 370 16.57 29.35 17.12
C VAL A 370 16.00 28.66 15.87
N PHE A 371 16.82 27.78 15.29
CA PHE A 371 16.53 26.95 14.10
C PHE A 371 15.24 26.10 14.20
N ASN A 372 14.41 26.07 13.14
CA ASN A 372 13.16 25.30 13.13
C ASN A 372 12.78 24.65 11.75
N HIS A 373 12.85 23.33 11.68
CA HIS A 373 13.17 22.51 10.49
C HIS A 373 11.99 21.77 9.81
N LYS A 374 10.75 22.26 9.86
CA LYS A 374 9.55 21.39 9.76
C LYS A 374 8.89 21.06 8.41
N ARG A 375 9.53 20.24 7.55
CA ARG A 375 8.93 19.76 6.26
C ARG A 375 8.32 18.36 6.23
N VAL A 376 8.51 17.54 7.25
CA VAL A 376 7.96 16.15 7.35
C VAL A 376 6.99 16.08 8.52
N ILE A 377 6.02 15.14 8.54
CA ILE A 377 5.06 14.99 9.67
C ILE A 377 5.77 14.98 11.03
N LEU A 378 6.90 14.27 11.12
CA LEU A 378 7.78 14.19 12.29
C LEU A 378 8.28 15.55 12.76
N LEU A 379 8.45 16.47 11.83
CA LEU A 379 8.94 17.79 12.11
C LEU A 379 7.76 18.74 12.37
N ARG A 380 6.65 18.66 11.61
CA ARG A 380 5.50 19.57 11.65
C ARG A 380 4.61 19.45 12.88
N PHE A 381 4.47 18.24 13.39
CA PHE A 381 3.54 17.93 14.46
C PHE A 381 4.27 17.23 15.61
N ASP A 382 3.81 17.50 16.83
CA ASP A 382 3.89 16.51 17.89
C ASP A 382 2.62 15.67 17.82
N ILE A 383 2.77 14.35 17.98
CA ILE A 383 1.65 13.42 17.99
C ILE A 383 1.65 12.73 19.36
N LYS A 384 0.55 12.86 20.09
CA LYS A 384 0.39 12.28 21.42
C LYS A 384 -0.88 11.44 21.50
N PRO A 385 -0.85 10.27 22.16
CA PRO A 385 -2.07 9.50 22.39
C PRO A 385 -2.97 10.28 23.35
N VAL A 386 -4.28 10.37 23.03
CA VAL A 386 -5.26 11.13 23.85
C VAL A 386 -5.28 10.62 25.29
N ASN A 387 -5.08 9.33 25.49
CA ASN A 387 -5.10 8.70 26.82
C ASN A 387 -3.70 8.56 27.45
N GLY A 388 -2.67 9.16 26.86
CA GLY A 388 -1.28 9.06 27.34
C GLY A 388 -0.59 7.72 27.08
N VAL A 389 -1.27 6.74 26.48
CA VAL A 389 -0.75 5.38 26.24
C VAL A 389 -0.81 5.02 24.75
N TRP A 390 0.32 4.56 24.23
CA TRP A 390 0.42 3.93 22.91
C TRP A 390 0.06 2.44 23.03
N ASP A 391 -1.20 2.11 22.82
CA ASP A 391 -1.67 0.72 22.84
C ASP A 391 -2.72 0.45 21.75
N THR A 392 -2.40 -0.50 20.87
CA THR A 392 -3.27 -0.97 19.77
C THR A 392 -4.05 -2.24 20.12
N ALA A 393 -3.93 -2.73 21.37
CA ALA A 393 -4.39 -4.04 21.83
C ALA A 393 -3.82 -5.21 20.99
N GLY A 394 -2.62 -5.02 20.44
CA GLY A 394 -1.96 -5.94 19.53
C GLY A 394 -2.34 -5.74 18.06
N TYR A 395 -2.14 -6.77 17.24
CA TYR A 395 -2.43 -6.73 15.81
C TYR A 395 -3.45 -7.80 15.40
N LYS A 396 -4.06 -7.59 14.24
CA LYS A 396 -4.87 -8.58 13.52
C LYS A 396 -4.33 -8.78 12.11
N GLU A 397 -4.41 -10.00 11.61
CA GLU A 397 -4.18 -10.27 10.19
C GLU A 397 -5.49 -10.07 9.45
N ALA A 398 -5.52 -9.08 8.57
CA ALA A 398 -6.70 -8.75 7.77
C ALA A 398 -6.37 -8.62 6.28
N ASN A 399 -5.09 -8.47 5.91
CA ASN A 399 -4.62 -8.58 4.55
C ASN A 399 -3.42 -9.56 4.48
N ALA A 400 -3.00 -9.92 3.27
CA ALA A 400 -2.02 -11.00 3.05
C ALA A 400 -0.56 -10.59 3.34
N ALA A 401 -0.28 -9.30 3.54
CA ALA A 401 1.08 -8.75 3.53
C ALA A 401 1.46 -7.97 4.79
N PHE A 402 0.51 -7.30 5.43
CA PHE A 402 0.71 -6.43 6.59
C PHE A 402 -0.26 -6.74 7.72
N ARG A 403 0.25 -6.67 8.94
CA ARG A 403 -0.55 -6.70 10.17
C ARG A 403 -1.28 -5.37 10.32
N LEU A 404 -2.57 -5.40 10.63
CA LEU A 404 -3.35 -4.20 10.99
C LEU A 404 -3.42 -4.06 12.52
N PRO A 405 -3.56 -2.84 13.07
CA PRO A 405 -3.84 -2.70 14.49
C PRO A 405 -5.16 -3.41 14.86
N LYS A 406 -5.20 -4.05 16.05
CA LYS A 406 -6.42 -4.71 16.53
C LYS A 406 -7.49 -3.68 16.91
N LYS A 407 -7.04 -2.57 17.52
CA LYS A 407 -7.83 -1.38 17.85
C LYS A 407 -7.09 -0.14 17.35
N ASP A 408 -7.83 0.79 16.74
CA ASP A 408 -7.27 2.09 16.37
C ASP A 408 -6.90 2.90 17.64
N ILE A 409 -6.03 3.89 17.47
CA ILE A 409 -5.55 4.76 18.53
C ILE A 409 -5.93 6.20 18.23
N ASN A 410 -6.57 6.86 19.21
CA ASN A 410 -6.84 8.27 19.14
C ASN A 410 -5.58 9.06 19.50
N VAL A 411 -5.15 9.92 18.58
CA VAL A 411 -3.99 10.79 18.78
C VAL A 411 -4.36 12.25 18.54
N GLU A 412 -3.69 13.14 19.24
CA GLU A 412 -3.73 14.58 18.99
C GLU A 412 -2.57 14.94 18.06
N LEU A 413 -2.90 15.49 16.88
CA LEU A 413 -1.95 16.15 16.01
C LEU A 413 -1.81 17.60 16.50
N ILE A 414 -0.67 17.93 17.09
CA ILE A 414 -0.40 19.23 17.68
C ILE A 414 0.53 20.00 16.74
N PRO A 415 0.05 21.05 16.05
CA PRO A 415 0.91 21.87 15.20
C PRO A 415 2.02 22.49 16.04
N ARG A 416 3.28 22.35 15.59
CA ARG A 416 4.42 22.93 16.32
C ARG A 416 4.71 24.39 15.97
N ASP A 417 4.11 24.96 14.90
CA ASP A 417 4.10 26.39 14.55
C ASP A 417 3.02 26.73 13.50
N GLY A 418 2.79 28.03 13.23
CA GLY A 418 1.85 28.55 12.23
C GLY A 418 2.47 28.96 10.89
N LYS A 419 3.70 28.52 10.56
CA LYS A 419 4.42 28.98 9.36
C LYS A 419 3.94 28.28 8.08
N LYS A 420 4.03 28.99 6.94
CA LYS A 420 3.63 28.49 5.62
C LYS A 420 4.81 27.77 4.94
N TRP A 421 4.59 26.52 4.50
CA TRP A 421 5.63 25.67 3.93
C TRP A 421 5.56 25.60 2.40
N HIS A 422 6.73 25.50 1.75
CA HIS A 422 6.86 25.22 0.33
C HIS A 422 7.76 23.99 0.14
N VAL A 423 7.28 23.01 -0.62
CA VAL A 423 8.01 21.76 -0.92
C VAL A 423 8.44 21.78 -2.38
N PHE A 424 9.72 21.50 -2.63
CA PHE A 424 10.29 21.41 -3.98
C PHE A 424 11.13 20.14 -4.06
N PHE A 425 11.15 19.52 -5.23
CA PHE A 425 12.05 18.40 -5.53
C PHE A 425 13.29 18.95 -6.23
N SER A 426 14.48 18.49 -5.84
CA SER A 426 15.69 18.75 -6.62
C SER A 426 15.60 18.02 -7.96
N GLU A 427 16.23 18.56 -9.01
CA GLU A 427 16.33 17.84 -10.29
C GLU A 427 16.98 16.47 -10.09
N PRO A 428 16.52 15.42 -10.82
CA PRO A 428 17.11 14.08 -10.73
C PRO A 428 18.63 14.13 -10.95
N GLY A 429 19.40 13.57 -10.02
CA GLY A 429 20.85 13.40 -10.18
C GLY A 429 21.72 14.61 -9.82
N LYS A 430 21.17 15.70 -9.28
CA LYS A 430 21.98 16.76 -8.66
C LYS A 430 21.90 16.64 -7.13
N PRO A 431 23.04 16.51 -6.42
CA PRO A 431 23.03 16.61 -4.97
C PRO A 431 22.50 18.00 -4.57
N MET A 432 21.71 18.03 -3.50
CA MET A 432 21.19 19.25 -2.88
C MET A 432 22.30 20.15 -2.35
#